data_AF-A0A9P9CYH8-F1
#
_entry.id   AF-A0A9P9CYH8-F1
#
_cell.length_a   1.000
_cell.length_b   1.000
_cell.length_c   1.000
_cell.angle_alpha   90.00
_cell.angle_beta   90.00
_cell.angle_gamma   90.00
#
_symmetry.space_group_name_H-M   'P 1'
#
loop_
_entity.id
_entity.type
_entity.pdbx_description
1 polymer ?
#
loop_
_entity_poly.entity_id
_entity_poly.type
_entity_poly.pdbx_seq_one_letter_code
_entity_poly.pdbx_strand_id
1 'polypeptide(L)'
;EFICQFGARQFTHNHSIARSLVIEANRAGRDAEYNERFAQAMMPLMKEHEPACRSASGAFCECCGRFAIDILQSLISMLHGDKPRIVVWVTSLCGSGQCEIKMR
;
A
#
# COMPACT_ATOMS: atom_id res chain seq x y z
N GLU A 1 6.76 -1.66 10.80
CA GLU A 1 6.86 -0.37 10.08
C GLU A 1 5.85 -0.35 8.94
N PHE A 2 5.18 0.78 8.75
CA PHE A 2 4.30 1.08 7.61
C PHE A 2 5.04 2.06 6.71
N ILE A 3 5.33 1.67 5.48
CA ILE A 3 6.19 2.45 4.57
C ILE A 3 5.37 2.89 3.36
N CYS A 4 5.07 4.18 3.23
CA CYS A 4 4.57 4.73 1.97
C CYS A 4 5.75 4.99 1.03
N GLN A 5 5.81 4.25 -0.07
CA GLN A 5 6.87 4.34 -1.05
C GLN A 5 6.34 4.96 -2.35
N PHE A 6 7.03 6.02 -2.82
CA PHE A 6 6.78 6.65 -4.10
C PHE A 6 8.11 6.85 -4.84
N GLY A 7 8.36 6.05 -5.87
CA GLY A 7 9.66 6.01 -6.55
C GLY A 7 10.82 5.78 -5.56
N ALA A 8 11.73 6.75 -5.45
CA ALA A 8 12.86 6.72 -4.50
C ALA A 8 12.54 7.31 -3.12
N ARG A 9 11.36 7.90 -2.91
CA ARG A 9 10.96 8.49 -1.63
C ARG A 9 10.24 7.45 -0.77
N GLN A 10 10.56 7.43 0.52
CA GLN A 10 9.88 6.59 1.51
C GLN A 10 9.46 7.42 2.72
N PHE A 11 8.27 7.14 3.24
CA PHE A 11 7.75 7.71 4.49
C PHE A 11 7.41 6.57 5.43
N THR A 12 8.10 6.52 6.57
CA THR A 12 7.97 5.43 7.54
C THR A 12 7.16 5.87 8.74
N HIS A 13 6.10 5.12 9.03
CA HIS A 13 5.28 5.26 10.22
C HIS A 13 5.35 3.98 11.06
N ASN A 14 5.37 4.12 12.38
CA ASN A 14 5.38 2.98 13.28
C ASN A 14 3.98 2.71 13.79
N HIS A 15 3.50 1.49 13.55
CA HIS A 15 2.19 1.01 13.99
C HIS A 15 2.32 -0.33 14.69
N SER A 16 1.61 -0.47 15.80
CA SER A 16 1.39 -1.75 16.44
C SER A 16 0.35 -2.53 15.66
N ILE A 17 0.67 -3.77 15.29
CA ILE A 17 -0.26 -4.67 14.60
C ILE A 17 -0.47 -5.92 15.43
N ALA A 18 -1.63 -6.56 15.29
CA ALA A 18 -1.90 -7.81 15.97
C ALA A 18 -0.93 -8.91 15.48
N ARG A 19 -0.35 -9.67 16.41
CA ARG A 19 0.57 -10.79 16.10
C ARG A 19 -0.09 -11.85 15.23
N SER A 20 -1.42 -11.99 15.30
CA SER A 20 -2.21 -12.89 14.45
C SER A 20 -2.14 -12.57 12.96
N LEU A 21 -1.70 -11.37 12.58
CA LEU A 21 -1.49 -10.97 11.18
C LEU A 21 -0.14 -11.44 10.62
N VAL A 22 0.75 -11.95 11.48
CA VAL A 22 2.03 -12.52 11.07
C VAL A 22 1.80 -13.97 10.65
N ILE A 23 1.97 -14.23 9.37
CA ILE A 23 1.83 -15.57 8.77
C ILE A 23 3.10 -15.92 7.99
N GLU A 24 3.33 -17.22 7.76
CA GLU A 24 4.39 -17.68 6.88
C GLU A 24 4.22 -17.14 5.44
N ALA A 25 5.33 -16.78 4.79
CA ALA A 25 5.35 -16.19 3.45
C ALA A 25 4.56 -17.00 2.40
N ASN A 26 4.59 -18.32 2.55
CA ASN A 26 3.93 -19.28 1.68
C ASN A 26 2.39 -19.31 1.88
N ARG A 27 1.82 -18.78 2.95
CA ARG A 27 0.36 -18.81 3.19
C ARG A 27 -0.30 -17.47 2.87
N ALA A 28 0.44 -16.37 2.96
CA ALA A 28 -0.04 -15.06 2.51
C ALA A 28 -0.46 -15.12 1.03
N GLY A 29 -1.64 -14.61 0.70
CA GLY A 29 -2.18 -14.63 -0.66
C GLY A 29 -2.97 -15.90 -1.04
N ARG A 30 -2.76 -17.05 -0.38
CA ARG A 30 -3.50 -18.29 -0.63
C ARG A 30 -4.69 -18.51 0.31
N ASP A 31 -4.61 -17.95 1.51
CA ASP A 31 -5.67 -17.97 2.50
C ASP A 31 -6.55 -16.72 2.36
N ALA A 32 -7.76 -16.90 1.82
CA ALA A 32 -8.70 -15.81 1.59
C ALA A 32 -9.14 -15.13 2.90
N GLU A 33 -9.33 -15.89 3.98
CA GLU A 33 -9.72 -15.36 5.29
C GLU A 33 -8.57 -14.54 5.89
N TYR A 34 -7.33 -14.99 5.73
CA TYR A 34 -6.15 -14.19 6.08
C TYR A 34 -6.10 -12.88 5.28
N ASN A 35 -6.25 -12.94 3.95
CA ASN A 35 -6.19 -11.76 3.10
C ASN A 35 -7.25 -10.72 3.50
N GLU A 36 -8.46 -11.16 3.81
CA GLU A 36 -9.54 -10.27 4.26
C GLU A 36 -9.22 -9.64 5.62
N ARG A 37 -8.80 -10.43 6.62
CA ARG A 37 -8.40 -9.91 7.95
C ARG A 37 -7.23 -8.94 7.85
N PHE A 38 -6.25 -9.23 6.99
CA PHE A 38 -5.11 -8.37 6.74
C PHE A 38 -5.56 -7.04 6.11
N ALA A 39 -6.40 -7.09 5.07
CA ALA A 39 -6.95 -5.90 4.44
C ALA A 39 -7.75 -5.05 5.44
N GLN A 40 -8.63 -5.67 6.22
CA GLN A 40 -9.44 -4.98 7.25
C GLN A 40 -8.56 -4.30 8.31
N ALA A 41 -7.49 -4.96 8.75
CA ALA A 41 -6.56 -4.38 9.72
C ALA A 41 -5.75 -3.22 9.14
N MET A 42 -5.38 -3.28 7.86
CA MET A 42 -4.54 -2.27 7.22
C MET A 42 -5.32 -1.07 6.67
N MET A 43 -6.59 -1.25 6.30
CA MET A 43 -7.44 -0.19 5.73
C MET A 43 -7.49 1.09 6.57
N PRO A 44 -7.65 1.04 7.92
CA PRO A 44 -7.61 2.25 8.74
C PRO A 44 -6.27 2.98 8.66
N LEU A 45 -5.17 2.24 8.69
CA LEU A 45 -3.82 2.79 8.60
C LEU A 45 -3.57 3.43 7.23
N MET A 46 -4.00 2.76 6.16
CA MET A 46 -3.91 3.31 4.81
C MET A 46 -4.68 4.63 4.69
N LYS A 47 -5.91 4.70 5.23
CA LYS A 47 -6.73 5.91 5.24
C LYS A 47 -6.12 7.03 6.07
N GLU A 48 -5.56 6.71 7.23
CA GLU A 48 -4.89 7.68 8.11
C GLU A 48 -3.71 8.36 7.40
N HIS A 49 -2.91 7.60 6.66
CA HIS A 49 -1.71 8.09 5.98
C HIS A 49 -1.93 8.50 4.53
N GLU A 50 -3.11 8.26 3.96
CA GLU A 50 -3.46 8.61 2.58
C GLU A 50 -3.11 10.06 2.21
N PRO A 51 -3.45 11.09 3.03
CA PRO A 51 -3.15 12.48 2.66
C PRO A 51 -1.64 12.76 2.58
N ALA A 52 -0.85 12.15 3.48
CA ALA A 52 0.60 12.28 3.48
C ALA A 52 1.21 11.59 2.25
N CYS A 53 0.72 10.39 1.93
CA CYS A 53 1.17 9.62 0.76
C CYS A 53 0.77 10.33 -0.55
N ARG A 54 -0.42 10.94 -0.62
CA ARG A 54 -0.87 11.78 -1.73
C ARG A 54 0.01 13.01 -1.90
N SER A 55 0.26 13.75 -0.82
CA SER A 55 1.12 14.95 -0.87
C SER A 55 2.55 14.65 -1.28
N ALA A 56 3.03 13.43 -1.02
CA ALA A 56 4.37 12.99 -1.39
C ALA A 56 4.47 12.41 -2.81
N SER A 57 3.33 12.05 -3.40
CA SER A 57 3.23 11.40 -4.70
C SER A 57 3.55 12.35 -5.86
N GLY A 58 3.68 11.79 -7.05
CA GLY A 58 4.01 12.52 -8.27
C GLY A 58 2.81 13.29 -8.82
N ALA A 59 3.10 14.42 -9.47
CA ALA A 59 2.08 15.26 -10.12
C ALA A 59 1.48 14.61 -11.39
N PHE A 60 2.07 13.53 -11.89
CA PHE A 60 1.67 12.88 -13.14
C PHE A 60 1.29 11.42 -12.89
N CYS A 61 0.26 10.99 -13.60
CA CYS A 61 -0.23 9.61 -13.64
C CYS A 61 0.85 8.69 -14.21
N GLU A 62 1.22 7.67 -13.46
CA GLU A 62 2.28 6.73 -13.87
C GLU A 62 1.85 5.84 -15.03
N CYS A 63 0.56 5.74 -15.31
CA CYS A 63 0.05 4.97 -16.45
C CYS A 63 0.10 5.72 -17.79
N CYS A 64 -0.19 7.03 -17.81
CA CYS A 64 -0.42 7.78 -19.04
C CYS A 64 0.18 9.20 -19.09
N GLY A 65 0.85 9.64 -18.03
CA GLY A 65 1.53 10.93 -17.97
C GLY A 65 0.64 12.17 -17.81
N ARG A 66 -0.69 12.02 -17.78
CA ARG A 66 -1.62 13.13 -17.46
C ARG A 66 -1.49 13.56 -16.00
N PHE A 67 -2.01 14.74 -15.64
CA PHE A 67 -2.06 15.17 -14.24
C PHE A 67 -2.73 14.13 -13.35
N ALA A 68 -2.08 13.81 -12.24
CA ALA A 68 -2.64 12.95 -11.21
C ALA A 68 -3.61 13.75 -10.35
N ILE A 69 -4.76 13.14 -10.06
CA ILE A 69 -5.78 13.67 -9.15
C ILE A 69 -6.04 12.72 -7.98
N ASP A 70 -5.49 11.50 -8.07
CA ASP A 70 -5.69 10.46 -7.07
C ASP A 70 -4.44 9.59 -6.93
N ILE A 71 -4.45 8.71 -5.92
CA ILE A 71 -3.41 7.72 -5.71
C ILE A 71 -4.01 6.31 -5.56
N LEU A 72 -3.29 5.30 -6.03
CA LEU A 72 -3.52 3.91 -5.70
C LEU A 72 -2.51 3.47 -4.66
N GLN A 73 -3.00 2.95 -3.53
CA GLN A 73 -2.19 2.38 -2.47
C GLN A 73 -2.23 0.85 -2.55
N SER A 74 -1.11 0.23 -2.91
CA SER A 74 -0.96 -1.23 -3.02
C SER A 74 -0.19 -1.78 -1.82
N LEU A 75 -0.84 -2.62 -1.02
CA LEU A 75 -0.27 -3.24 0.17
C LEU A 75 0.64 -4.43 -0.18
N ILE A 76 1.81 -4.47 0.46
CA ILE A 76 2.77 -5.55 0.38
C ILE A 76 3.12 -5.97 1.81
N SER A 77 2.78 -7.21 2.17
CA SER A 77 3.14 -7.79 3.47
C SER A 77 4.54 -8.38 3.44
N MET A 78 5.44 -7.84 4.25
CA MET A 78 6.76 -8.41 4.54
C MET A 78 6.87 -8.83 6.02
N LEU A 79 5.75 -9.25 6.61
CA LEU A 79 5.68 -9.61 8.02
C LEU A 79 6.40 -10.93 8.37
N HIS A 80 6.74 -11.74 7.37
CA HIS A 80 7.40 -13.04 7.53
C HIS A 80 8.93 -12.96 7.60
N GLY A 81 9.54 -11.79 7.32
CA GLY A 81 10.99 -11.62 7.30
C GLY A 81 11.57 -11.22 8.67
N ASP A 82 12.90 -11.21 8.76
CA ASP A 82 13.65 -10.86 10.00
C ASP A 82 13.33 -9.45 10.55
N LYS A 83 12.89 -8.55 9.67
CA LYS A 83 12.39 -7.21 10.01
C LYS A 83 10.96 -7.06 9.52
N PRO A 84 9.95 -7.44 10.32
CA PRO A 84 8.56 -7.44 9.89
C PRO A 84 8.08 -6.02 9.57
N ARG A 85 7.65 -5.83 8.32
CA ARG A 85 7.17 -4.53 7.83
C ARG A 85 6.06 -4.69 6.81
N ILE A 86 5.31 -3.62 6.63
CA ILE A 86 4.23 -3.49 5.68
C ILE A 86 4.61 -2.32 4.78
N VAL A 87 4.69 -2.60 3.49
CA VAL A 87 5.00 -1.59 2.48
C VAL A 87 3.70 -1.25 1.76
N VAL A 88 3.41 0.03 1.64
CA VAL A 88 2.36 0.58 0.79
C VAL A 88 3.04 1.24 -0.38
N TRP A 89 2.95 0.58 -1.53
CA TRP A 89 3.37 1.18 -2.79
C TRP A 89 2.32 2.18 -3.24
N VAL A 90 2.72 3.43 -3.46
CA VAL A 90 1.83 4.51 -3.86
C VAL A 90 2.05 4.80 -5.33
N THR A 91 0.98 4.73 -6.11
CA THR A 91 0.98 5.01 -7.54
C THR A 91 0.13 6.24 -7.84
N SER A 92 0.68 7.24 -8.51
CA SER A 92 -0.08 8.43 -8.94
C SER A 92 -1.02 8.11 -10.10
N LEU A 93 -2.28 8.55 -10.02
CA LEU A 93 -3.32 8.24 -11.01
C LEU A 93 -4.12 9.47 -11.46
N CYS A 94 -4.56 9.46 -12.72
CA CYS A 94 -5.38 10.51 -13.32
C CYS A 94 -6.90 10.34 -13.10
N GLY A 95 -7.34 9.36 -12.29
CA GLY A 95 -8.75 9.05 -12.05
C GLY A 95 -9.48 8.39 -13.23
N SER A 96 -8.76 7.99 -14.29
CA SER A 96 -9.32 7.13 -15.33
C SER A 96 -9.36 5.70 -14.83
N GLY A 97 -10.55 5.09 -14.82
CA GLY A 97 -10.71 3.68 -14.46
C GLY A 97 -9.84 2.72 -15.28
N GLN A 98 -9.49 3.06 -16.53
CA GLN A 98 -8.53 2.26 -17.32
C GLN A 98 -7.11 2.31 -16.75
N CYS A 99 -6.67 3.48 -16.27
CA CYS A 99 -5.37 3.62 -15.63
C CYS A 99 -5.36 2.88 -14.28
N GLU A 100 -6.45 2.94 -13.52
CA GLU A 100 -6.60 2.18 -12.27
C GLU A 100 -6.53 0.66 -12.50
N ILE A 101 -7.27 0.13 -13.47
CA ILE A 101 -7.28 -1.30 -13.80
C ILE A 101 -5.88 -1.76 -14.24
N LYS A 102 -5.16 -0.95 -15.00
CA LYS A 102 -3.83 -1.30 -15.51
C LYS A 102 -2.75 -1.29 -14.43
N MET A 103 -2.93 -0.50 -13.37
CA MET A 103 -1.93 -0.34 -12.29
C MET A 103 -2.20 -1.22 -11.06
N ARG A 104 -3.36 -1.87 -10.99
CA ARG A 104 -3.71 -2.87 -9.97
C ARG A 104 -3.21 -4.26 -10.37
#